data_AF-A0A0C9SY22-F1
#
_entry.id   AF-A0A0C9SY22-F1
#
_cell.length_a   1.000
_cell.length_b   1.000
_cell.length_c   1.000
_cell.angle_alpha   90.00
_cell.angle_beta   90.00
_cell.angle_gamma   90.00
#
_symmetry.space_group_name_H-M   'P 1'
#
loop_
_entity.id
_entity.type
_entity.pdbx_description
1 polymer ?
#
loop_
_entity_poly.entity_id
_entity_poly.type
_entity_poly.pdbx_seq_one_letter_code
_entity_poly.pdbx_strand_id
1 'polypeptide(L)'
;MRILFAHGGTSVQALNWRYRKVSTFGRGMIRRFHKNASAMKHLAARDFEDLLQCALPVFEGLLPAPHNKIVLDLLFDFATWHAYAKLRLHTEDTLAFFDKATITLSRSVRRFQRKTCAFYHTTELPQEHAVRGRRKAALAAKQGQAVPVSQPKHKTLNLTTYKYHALADYPSTIRQYGTTDSYSTQLVSVLCDGEFSSH
;
A
#
# COMPACT_ATOMS: atom_id res chain seq x y z
N MET A 1 -5.79 -7.51 3.22
CA MET A 1 -5.58 -8.98 3.19
C MET A 1 -5.97 -9.72 4.46
N ARG A 2 -5.41 -9.42 5.65
CA ARG A 2 -5.73 -10.17 6.89
C ARG A 2 -7.24 -10.23 7.19
N ILE A 3 -7.98 -9.15 6.92
CA ILE A 3 -9.45 -9.12 7.09
C ILE A 3 -10.16 -10.09 6.14
N LEU A 4 -9.73 -10.22 4.88
CA LEU A 4 -10.32 -11.17 3.95
C LEU A 4 -10.05 -12.62 4.36
N PHE A 5 -8.87 -12.89 4.96
CA PHE A 5 -8.58 -14.18 5.57
C PHE A 5 -9.44 -14.46 6.81
N ALA A 6 -9.64 -13.45 7.67
CA ALA A 6 -10.48 -13.57 8.86
C ALA A 6 -11.98 -13.73 8.52
N HIS A 7 -12.45 -13.08 7.46
CA HIS A 7 -13.78 -13.28 6.92
C HIS A 7 -13.94 -14.70 6.35
N GLY A 8 -12.88 -15.23 5.74
CA GLY A 8 -12.85 -16.59 5.22
C GLY A 8 -13.59 -16.75 3.89
N GLY A 9 -14.05 -17.99 3.65
CA GLY A 9 -14.71 -18.38 2.40
C GLY A 9 -13.80 -18.25 1.18
N THR A 10 -14.36 -17.73 0.09
CA THR A 10 -13.67 -17.58 -1.21
C THR A 10 -13.15 -16.16 -1.46
N SER A 11 -13.18 -15.27 -0.46
CA SER A 11 -12.93 -13.83 -0.65
C SER A 11 -11.54 -13.50 -1.19
N VAL A 12 -10.51 -14.24 -0.75
CA VAL A 12 -9.13 -14.08 -1.23
C VAL A 12 -9.00 -14.60 -2.67
N GLN A 13 -9.65 -15.71 -2.99
CA GLN A 13 -9.69 -16.32 -4.31
C GLN A 13 -10.44 -15.42 -5.30
N ALA A 14 -11.56 -14.84 -4.87
CA ALA A 14 -12.34 -13.87 -5.62
C ALA A 14 -11.52 -12.60 -5.91
N LEU A 15 -10.82 -12.06 -4.91
CA LEU A 15 -9.91 -10.92 -5.11
C LEU A 15 -8.84 -11.22 -6.17
N ASN A 16 -8.16 -12.37 -6.07
CA ASN A 16 -7.15 -12.77 -7.05
C ASN A 16 -7.74 -13.01 -8.44
N TRP A 17 -8.96 -13.57 -8.51
CA TRP A 17 -9.67 -13.75 -9.77
C TRP A 17 -10.03 -12.41 -10.41
N ARG A 18 -10.53 -11.45 -9.63
CA ARG A 18 -10.89 -10.11 -10.12
C ARG A 18 -9.69 -9.32 -10.60
N TYR A 19 -8.58 -9.30 -9.86
CA TYR A 19 -7.34 -8.68 -10.34
C TYR A 19 -6.83 -9.29 -11.66
N ARG A 20 -6.96 -10.61 -11.85
CA ARG A 20 -6.61 -11.28 -13.13
C ARG A 20 -7.53 -10.89 -14.29
N LYS A 21 -8.75 -10.43 -14.00
CA LYS A 21 -9.73 -9.99 -15.00
C LYS A 21 -9.57 -8.53 -15.41
N VAL A 22 -8.78 -7.75 -14.66
CA VAL A 22 -8.45 -6.38 -15.07
C VAL A 22 -7.59 -6.43 -16.33
N SER A 23 -8.09 -5.83 -17.41
CA SER A 23 -7.35 -5.71 -18.66
C SER A 23 -6.17 -4.75 -18.51
N THR A 24 -5.10 -5.00 -19.25
CA THR A 24 -4.02 -4.01 -19.38
C THR A 24 -4.56 -2.74 -20.03
N PHE A 25 -4.04 -1.59 -19.63
CA PHE A 25 -4.48 -0.29 -20.15
C PHE A 25 -3.28 0.62 -20.47
N GLY A 26 -3.41 1.39 -21.55
CA GLY A 26 -2.38 2.30 -22.05
C GLY A 26 -1.09 1.60 -22.48
N ARG A 27 -0.06 2.38 -22.84
CA ARG A 27 1.30 1.88 -23.12
C ARG A 27 2.04 1.47 -21.83
N GLY A 28 1.47 0.49 -21.11
CA GLY A 28 1.99 -0.02 -19.85
C GLY A 28 1.64 0.81 -18.61
N MET A 29 0.50 1.52 -18.65
CA MET A 29 -0.03 2.29 -17.51
C MET A 29 -0.68 1.38 -16.47
N ILE A 30 -1.55 0.46 -16.89
CA ILE A 30 -2.00 -0.67 -16.06
C ILE A 30 -1.47 -1.95 -16.67
N ARG A 31 -0.67 -2.68 -15.89
CA ARG A 31 -0.04 -3.92 -16.35
C ARG A 31 -0.84 -5.14 -15.94
N ARG A 32 -0.45 -6.28 -16.50
CA ARG A 32 -1.06 -7.57 -16.15
C ARG A 32 -0.70 -7.91 -14.70
N PHE A 33 -1.72 -7.97 -13.84
CA PHE A 33 -1.54 -8.38 -12.46
C PHE A 33 -1.04 -9.83 -12.33
N HIS A 34 -0.28 -10.08 -11.26
CA HIS A 34 0.19 -11.42 -10.92
C HIS A 34 -0.98 -12.36 -10.61
N LYS A 35 -0.81 -13.68 -10.86
CA LYS A 35 -1.84 -14.70 -10.58
C LYS A 35 -2.32 -14.69 -9.14
N ASN A 36 -1.45 -14.29 -8.22
CA ASN A 36 -1.73 -14.15 -6.80
C ASN A 36 -1.36 -12.73 -6.33
N ALA A 37 -2.21 -11.76 -6.68
CA ALA A 37 -2.10 -10.37 -6.25
C ALA A 37 -2.13 -10.25 -4.71
N SER A 38 -2.93 -11.09 -4.06
CA SER A 38 -3.13 -11.10 -2.62
C SER A 38 -1.89 -11.45 -1.79
N ALA A 39 -0.94 -12.18 -2.38
CA ALA A 39 0.32 -12.53 -1.73
C ALA A 39 1.28 -11.33 -1.66
N MET A 40 1.11 -10.34 -2.54
CA MET A 40 1.90 -9.11 -2.57
C MET A 40 3.42 -9.36 -2.55
N LYS A 41 3.87 -10.43 -3.23
CA LYS A 41 5.28 -10.82 -3.33
C LYS A 41 5.93 -10.19 -4.56
N HIS A 42 7.19 -9.81 -4.43
CA HIS A 42 8.02 -9.27 -5.53
C HIS A 42 7.36 -8.09 -6.26
N LEU A 43 6.67 -7.22 -5.53
CA LEU A 43 6.05 -6.02 -6.07
C LEU A 43 7.06 -4.87 -6.05
N ALA A 44 7.26 -4.22 -7.19
CA ALA A 44 7.89 -2.92 -7.27
C ALA A 44 6.88 -1.82 -6.86
N ALA A 45 7.36 -0.61 -6.57
CA ALA A 45 6.50 0.53 -6.22
C ALA A 45 5.35 0.75 -7.21
N ARG A 46 5.61 0.59 -8.52
CA ARG A 46 4.60 0.70 -9.58
C ARG A 46 3.50 -0.35 -9.48
N ASP A 47 3.80 -1.57 -9.05
CA ASP A 47 2.78 -2.62 -8.96
C ASP A 47 1.81 -2.35 -7.79
N PHE A 48 2.29 -1.71 -6.71
CA PHE A 48 1.41 -1.24 -5.63
C PHE A 48 0.49 -0.11 -6.10
N GLU A 49 0.98 0.77 -6.96
CA GLU A 49 0.18 1.83 -7.56
C GLU A 49 -0.93 1.24 -8.43
N ASP A 50 -0.61 0.33 -9.36
CA ASP A 50 -1.59 -0.34 -10.22
C ASP A 50 -2.66 -1.06 -9.38
N LEU A 51 -2.24 -1.73 -8.29
CA LEU A 51 -3.18 -2.41 -7.38
C LEU A 51 -4.16 -1.44 -6.72
N LEU A 52 -3.70 -0.25 -6.32
CA LEU A 52 -4.53 0.79 -5.71
C LEU A 52 -5.49 1.40 -6.72
N GLN A 53 -5.00 1.75 -7.91
CA GLN A 53 -5.81 2.34 -8.99
C GLN A 53 -6.96 1.42 -9.41
N CYS A 54 -6.75 0.10 -9.41
CA CYS A 54 -7.78 -0.88 -9.76
C CYS A 54 -8.52 -1.47 -8.55
N ALA A 55 -8.31 -0.96 -7.33
CA ALA A 55 -8.81 -1.62 -6.12
C ALA A 55 -10.34 -1.56 -5.98
N LEU A 56 -10.98 -0.45 -6.34
CA LEU A 56 -12.43 -0.26 -6.11
C LEU A 56 -13.30 -1.38 -6.70
N PRO A 57 -13.30 -1.64 -8.03
CA PRO A 57 -14.10 -2.70 -8.62
C PRO A 57 -13.67 -4.10 -8.17
N VAL A 58 -12.40 -4.26 -7.77
CA VAL A 58 -11.90 -5.54 -7.28
C VAL A 58 -12.44 -5.86 -5.89
N PHE A 59 -12.51 -4.87 -5.00
CA PHE A 59 -12.94 -5.03 -3.62
C PHE A 59 -14.46 -4.98 -3.43
N GLU A 60 -15.20 -4.50 -4.42
CA GLU A 60 -16.65 -4.31 -4.30
C GLU A 60 -17.42 -5.61 -4.05
N GLY A 61 -18.10 -5.69 -2.91
CA GLY A 61 -18.88 -6.86 -2.51
C GLY A 61 -18.03 -8.03 -2.02
N LEU A 62 -16.74 -7.83 -1.73
CA LEU A 62 -15.89 -8.88 -1.11
C LEU A 62 -16.17 -9.08 0.37
N LEU A 63 -16.85 -8.12 1.02
CA LEU A 63 -17.23 -8.20 2.42
C LEU A 63 -18.73 -7.93 2.53
N PRO A 64 -19.39 -8.40 3.60
CA PRO A 64 -20.77 -8.03 3.88
C PRO A 64 -20.86 -6.57 4.33
N ALA A 65 -22.08 -6.01 4.25
CA ALA A 65 -22.39 -4.75 4.91
C ALA A 65 -22.25 -4.89 6.43
N PRO A 66 -21.81 -3.85 7.16
CA PRO A 66 -21.45 -2.51 6.67
C PRO A 66 -19.98 -2.40 6.18
N HIS A 67 -19.18 -3.46 6.34
CA HIS A 67 -17.73 -3.41 6.19
C HIS A 67 -17.26 -3.17 4.76
N ASN A 68 -18.01 -3.65 3.76
CA ASN A 68 -17.72 -3.39 2.36
C ASN A 68 -17.61 -1.90 2.07
N LYS A 69 -18.63 -1.13 2.46
CA LYS A 69 -18.65 0.32 2.23
C LYS A 69 -17.48 1.01 2.91
N ILE A 70 -17.15 0.62 4.14
CA ILE A 70 -16.02 1.22 4.87
C ILE A 70 -14.69 0.96 4.16
N VAL A 71 -14.50 -0.24 3.61
CA VAL A 71 -13.29 -0.58 2.84
C VAL A 71 -13.23 0.17 1.51
N LEU A 72 -14.36 0.25 0.79
CA LEU A 72 -14.41 0.98 -0.48
C LEU A 72 -14.18 2.49 -0.29
N ASP A 73 -14.84 3.11 0.69
CA ASP A 73 -14.61 4.51 1.04
C ASP A 73 -13.12 4.74 1.37
N LEU A 74 -12.51 3.84 2.14
CA LEU A 74 -11.08 3.95 2.49
C LEU A 74 -10.16 3.82 1.27
N LEU A 75 -10.43 2.87 0.37
CA LEU A 75 -9.66 2.68 -0.86
C LEU A 75 -9.78 3.88 -1.79
N PHE A 76 -10.98 4.45 -1.90
CA PHE A 76 -11.22 5.69 -2.65
C PHE A 76 -10.39 6.84 -2.06
N ASP A 77 -10.46 7.08 -0.75
CA ASP A 77 -9.72 8.16 -0.10
C ASP A 77 -8.20 7.99 -0.26
N PHE A 78 -7.69 6.75 -0.21
CA PHE A 78 -6.28 6.48 -0.49
C PHE A 78 -5.91 6.78 -1.93
N ALA A 79 -6.75 6.39 -2.90
CA ALA A 79 -6.50 6.67 -4.32
C ALA A 79 -6.53 8.17 -4.60
N THR A 80 -7.48 8.91 -4.02
CA THR A 80 -7.55 10.38 -4.12
C THR A 80 -6.33 11.05 -3.50
N TRP A 81 -5.95 10.66 -2.28
CA TRP A 81 -4.76 11.20 -1.62
C TRP A 81 -3.49 10.92 -2.45
N HIS A 82 -3.35 9.70 -2.97
CA HIS A 82 -2.21 9.32 -3.81
C HIS A 82 -2.18 10.09 -5.13
N ALA A 83 -3.34 10.38 -5.74
CA ALA A 83 -3.42 11.19 -6.95
C ALA A 83 -2.88 12.61 -6.72
N TYR A 84 -3.25 13.25 -5.59
CA TYR A 84 -2.67 14.55 -5.21
C TYR A 84 -1.18 14.47 -4.93
N ALA A 85 -0.73 13.46 -4.19
CA ALA A 85 0.69 13.27 -3.86
C ALA A 85 1.57 13.08 -5.11
N LYS A 86 0.99 12.59 -6.22
CA LYS A 86 1.69 12.32 -7.47
C LYS A 86 1.63 13.47 -8.48
N LEU A 87 0.90 14.55 -8.19
CA LEU A 87 0.89 15.70 -9.09
C LEU A 87 2.30 16.27 -9.22
N ARG A 88 2.69 16.58 -10.47
CA ARG A 88 3.98 17.19 -10.80
C ARG A 88 3.97 18.71 -10.77
N LEU A 89 2.78 19.28 -10.61
CA LEU A 89 2.56 20.70 -10.49
C LEU A 89 1.44 20.91 -9.50
N HIS A 90 1.70 21.78 -8.52
CA HIS A 90 0.71 22.20 -7.54
C HIS A 90 0.39 23.68 -7.71
N THR A 91 -0.87 24.01 -7.49
CA THR A 91 -1.34 25.38 -7.25
C THR A 91 -1.77 25.48 -5.78
N GLU A 92 -2.03 26.70 -5.31
CA GLU A 92 -2.59 26.90 -3.96
C GLU A 92 -3.88 26.09 -3.75
N ASP A 93 -4.75 26.04 -4.77
CA ASP A 93 -5.99 25.26 -4.72
C ASP A 93 -5.73 23.76 -4.60
N THR A 94 -4.82 23.20 -5.41
CA THR A 94 -4.55 21.75 -5.35
C THR A 94 -3.88 21.35 -4.04
N LEU A 95 -3.06 22.22 -3.45
CA LEU A 95 -2.49 22.02 -2.11
C LEU A 95 -3.56 22.11 -1.02
N ALA A 96 -4.49 23.06 -1.11
CA ALA A 96 -5.62 23.15 -0.19
C ALA A 96 -6.55 21.92 -0.30
N PHE A 97 -6.76 21.39 -1.51
CA PHE A 97 -7.46 20.12 -1.69
C PHE A 97 -6.66 18.93 -1.13
N PHE A 98 -5.34 18.96 -1.23
CA PHE A 98 -4.50 17.89 -0.70
C PHE A 98 -4.52 17.84 0.84
N ASP A 99 -4.55 18.98 1.52
CA ASP A 99 -4.79 19.04 2.97
C ASP A 99 -6.15 18.42 3.34
N LYS A 100 -7.21 18.78 2.60
CA LYS A 100 -8.55 18.22 2.81
C LYS A 100 -8.57 16.71 2.58
N ALA A 101 -7.92 16.22 1.52
CA ALA A 101 -7.81 14.80 1.21
C ALA A 101 -7.08 14.05 2.35
N THR A 102 -6.02 14.64 2.90
CA THR A 102 -5.27 14.10 4.05
C THR A 102 -6.14 13.96 5.30
N ILE A 103 -6.94 14.98 5.60
CA ILE A 103 -7.89 14.95 6.73
C ILE A 103 -8.95 13.87 6.52
N THR A 104 -9.52 13.79 5.32
CA THR A 104 -10.54 12.79 4.96
C THR A 104 -9.98 11.38 5.04
N LEU A 105 -8.82 11.12 4.45
CA LEU A 105 -8.12 9.84 4.56
C LEU A 105 -7.88 9.46 6.02
N SER A 106 -7.39 10.39 6.84
CA SER A 106 -7.16 10.15 8.27
C SER A 106 -8.45 9.76 9.01
N ARG A 107 -9.59 10.39 8.69
CA ARG A 107 -10.90 10.03 9.25
C ARG A 107 -11.33 8.63 8.80
N SER A 108 -11.16 8.30 7.51
CA SER A 108 -11.50 6.99 6.97
C SER A 108 -10.64 5.86 7.54
N VAL A 109 -9.33 6.08 7.70
CA VAL A 109 -8.42 5.11 8.34
C VAL A 109 -8.85 4.83 9.78
N ARG A 110 -9.15 5.88 10.57
CA ARG A 110 -9.65 5.73 11.95
C ARG A 110 -11.01 5.05 12.01
N ARG A 111 -11.92 5.34 11.06
CA ARG A 111 -13.23 4.68 10.96
C ARG A 111 -13.06 3.19 10.64
N PHE A 112 -12.20 2.85 9.69
CA PHE A 112 -11.87 1.47 9.34
C PHE A 112 -11.28 0.71 10.53
N GLN A 113 -10.34 1.30 11.27
CA GLN A 113 -9.77 0.70 12.46
C GLN A 113 -10.84 0.43 13.54
N ARG A 114 -11.65 1.43 13.88
CA ARG A 114 -12.65 1.33 14.97
C ARG A 114 -13.83 0.41 14.65
N LYS A 115 -14.21 0.28 13.37
CA LYS A 115 -15.40 -0.47 12.97
C LYS A 115 -15.06 -1.82 12.36
N THR A 116 -14.22 -1.84 11.32
CA THR A 116 -13.93 -3.07 10.58
C THR A 116 -12.83 -3.89 11.26
N CYS A 117 -11.71 -3.27 11.66
CA CYS A 117 -10.65 -4.02 12.34
C CYS A 117 -11.06 -4.51 13.74
N ALA A 118 -11.95 -3.79 14.43
CA ALA A 118 -12.49 -4.23 15.72
C ALA A 118 -13.45 -5.44 15.59
N PHE A 119 -14.14 -5.57 14.45
CA PHE A 119 -15.07 -6.68 14.20
C PHE A 119 -14.35 -7.97 13.81
N TYR A 120 -13.33 -7.89 12.94
CA TYR A 120 -12.64 -9.08 12.46
C TYR A 120 -11.46 -9.46 13.36
N HIS A 121 -11.47 -10.68 13.90
CA HIS A 121 -10.32 -11.24 14.59
C HIS A 121 -9.20 -11.58 13.60
N THR A 122 -8.24 -10.68 13.42
CA THR A 122 -7.15 -10.88 12.47
C THR A 122 -5.90 -11.44 13.11
N THR A 123 -5.36 -12.49 12.50
CA THR A 123 -4.07 -13.10 12.88
C THR A 123 -3.02 -12.89 11.80
N GLU A 124 -1.79 -13.34 12.07
CA GLU A 124 -0.74 -13.46 11.06
C GLU A 124 -1.26 -14.24 9.84
N LEU A 125 -0.92 -13.74 8.65
CA LEU A 125 -1.18 -14.50 7.44
C LEU A 125 -0.40 -15.82 7.48
N PRO A 126 -0.87 -16.89 6.82
CA PRO A 126 -0.17 -18.19 6.82
C PRO A 126 1.31 -18.08 6.43
N GLN A 127 1.64 -17.18 5.49
CA GLN A 127 3.02 -16.94 5.08
C GLN A 127 3.85 -16.23 6.16
N GLU A 128 3.27 -15.26 6.87
CA GLU A 128 3.94 -14.55 7.98
C GLU A 128 4.25 -15.52 9.13
N HIS A 129 3.25 -16.34 9.48
CA HIS A 129 3.37 -17.37 10.51
C HIS A 129 4.43 -18.41 10.14
N ALA A 130 4.44 -18.90 8.90
CA ALA A 130 5.44 -19.85 8.40
C ALA A 130 6.86 -19.26 8.42
N VAL A 131 7.05 -18.01 7.99
CA VAL A 131 8.36 -17.32 8.04
C VAL A 131 8.86 -17.21 9.48
N ARG A 132 7.98 -16.81 10.41
CA ARG A 132 8.32 -16.72 11.84
C ARG A 132 8.65 -18.08 12.44
N GLY A 133 7.89 -19.13 12.07
CA GLY A 133 8.14 -20.51 12.48
C GLY A 133 9.53 -20.97 12.06
N ARG A 134 9.90 -20.77 10.79
CA ARG A 134 11.25 -21.09 10.28
C ARG A 134 12.36 -20.35 11.03
N ARG A 135 12.17 -19.05 11.32
CA ARG A 135 13.15 -18.27 12.10
C ARG A 135 13.32 -18.81 13.51
N LYS A 136 12.22 -19.16 14.19
CA LYS A 136 12.26 -19.75 15.53
C LYS A 136 12.94 -21.12 15.53
N ALA A 137 12.62 -21.98 14.56
CA ALA A 137 13.26 -23.29 14.44
C ALA A 137 14.77 -23.17 14.20
N ALA A 138 15.20 -22.23 13.35
CA ALA A 138 16.62 -21.96 13.12
C ALA A 138 17.35 -21.47 14.39
N LEU A 139 16.69 -20.67 15.23
CA LEU A 139 17.25 -20.23 16.51
C LEU A 139 17.32 -21.38 17.54
N ALA A 140 16.26 -22.19 17.64
CA ALA A 140 16.22 -23.33 18.54
C ALA A 140 17.28 -24.39 18.17
N ALA A 141 17.47 -24.65 16.87
CA ALA A 141 18.53 -25.54 16.37
C ALA A 141 19.93 -25.05 16.74
N LYS A 142 20.18 -23.73 16.71
CA LYS A 142 21.46 -23.14 17.16
C LYS A 142 21.67 -23.25 18.67
N GLN A 143 20.59 -23.33 19.45
CA GLN A 143 20.61 -23.34 20.91
C GLN A 143 20.41 -24.75 21.50
N GLY A 144 20.29 -25.79 20.67
CA GLY A 144 20.03 -27.17 21.11
C GLY A 144 18.67 -27.35 21.80
N GLN A 145 17.70 -26.45 21.56
CA GLN A 145 16.39 -26.46 22.22
C GLN A 145 15.31 -27.08 21.32
N ALA A 146 14.30 -27.66 21.94
CA ALA A 146 13.12 -28.16 21.24
C ALA A 146 12.35 -27.01 20.56
N VAL A 147 11.81 -27.26 19.36
CA VAL A 147 11.02 -26.26 18.63
C VAL A 147 9.63 -26.15 19.26
N PRO A 148 9.24 -24.99 19.82
CA PRO A 148 7.93 -24.84 20.43
C PRO A 148 6.83 -24.80 19.37
N VAL A 149 5.69 -25.45 19.66
CA VAL A 149 4.47 -25.36 18.85
C VAL A 149 4.05 -23.90 18.76
N SER A 150 3.96 -23.36 17.55
CA SER A 150 3.66 -21.94 17.33
C SER A 150 2.27 -21.77 16.76
N GLN A 151 1.40 -21.08 17.49
CA GLN A 151 0.10 -20.63 16.98
C GLN A 151 0.21 -19.29 16.23
N PRO A 152 -0.66 -18.99 15.25
CA PRO A 152 -0.72 -17.68 14.60
C PRO A 152 -0.93 -16.58 15.66
N LYS A 153 -0.14 -15.50 15.60
CA LYS A 153 -0.34 -14.39 16.55
C LYS A 153 -1.45 -13.48 16.07
N HIS A 154 -2.23 -12.95 17.01
CA HIS A 154 -3.15 -11.85 16.75
C HIS A 154 -2.40 -10.62 16.22
N LYS A 155 -3.03 -9.89 15.28
CA LYS A 155 -2.46 -8.71 14.63
C LYS A 155 -3.51 -7.62 14.57
N THR A 156 -3.18 -6.46 15.14
CA THR A 156 -4.01 -5.26 15.07
C THR A 156 -3.38 -4.23 14.14
N LEU A 157 -4.21 -3.34 13.60
CA LEU A 157 -3.73 -2.19 12.84
C LEU A 157 -3.20 -1.13 13.81
N ASN A 158 -1.92 -0.80 13.70
CA ASN A 158 -1.28 0.25 14.49
C ASN A 158 -1.16 1.55 13.68
N LEU A 159 -1.91 2.58 14.10
CA LEU A 159 -1.92 3.90 13.47
C LEU A 159 -0.87 4.87 14.03
N THR A 160 -0.19 4.54 15.13
CA THR A 160 0.84 5.40 15.75
C THR A 160 2.22 5.21 15.11
N THR A 161 2.26 4.62 13.91
CA THR A 161 3.52 4.40 13.21
C THR A 161 3.87 5.63 12.39
N TYR A 162 5.17 5.92 12.27
CA TYR A 162 5.67 7.05 11.48
C TYR A 162 5.04 7.14 10.08
N LYS A 163 4.81 5.99 9.43
CA LYS A 163 4.21 5.92 8.10
C LYS A 163 2.87 6.64 7.99
N TYR A 164 2.02 6.57 9.01
CA TYR A 164 0.72 7.24 8.98
C TYR A 164 0.84 8.73 9.31
N HIS A 165 1.77 9.10 10.18
CA HIS A 165 2.05 10.50 10.51
C HIS A 165 2.65 11.25 9.31
N ALA A 166 3.60 10.61 8.62
CA ALA A 166 4.25 11.18 7.44
C ALA A 166 3.28 11.53 6.31
N LEU A 167 2.12 10.86 6.20
CA LEU A 167 1.09 11.21 5.20
C LEU A 167 0.59 12.65 5.36
N ALA A 168 0.57 13.16 6.58
CA ALA A 168 0.11 14.53 6.85
C ALA A 168 1.14 15.59 6.51
N ASP A 169 2.42 15.20 6.40
CA ASP A 169 3.51 16.13 6.14
C ASP A 169 3.67 16.42 4.65
N TYR A 170 3.15 15.57 3.76
CA TYR A 170 3.27 15.72 2.31
C TYR A 170 2.87 17.11 1.78
N PRO A 171 1.67 17.65 2.08
CA PRO A 171 1.29 18.96 1.57
C PRO A 171 2.24 20.08 2.05
N SER A 172 2.67 20.06 3.31
CA SER A 172 3.63 21.04 3.84
C SER A 172 5.02 20.89 3.22
N THR A 173 5.49 19.65 3.02
CA THR A 173 6.76 19.38 2.36
C THR A 173 6.75 19.90 0.92
N ILE A 174 5.65 19.70 0.19
CA ILE A 174 5.52 20.17 -1.20
C ILE A 174 5.50 21.70 -1.27
N ARG A 175 4.84 22.39 -0.32
CA ARG A 175 4.88 23.86 -0.24
C ARG A 175 6.29 24.41 -0.04
N GLN A 176 7.08 23.75 0.81
CA GLN A 176 8.40 24.24 1.21
C GLN A 176 9.49 23.88 0.19
N TYR A 177 9.42 22.69 -0.40
CA TYR A 177 10.52 22.11 -1.17
C TYR A 177 10.14 21.75 -2.61
N GLY A 178 8.89 21.97 -3.00
CA GLY A 178 8.37 21.55 -4.31
C GLY A 178 8.00 20.07 -4.35
N THR A 179 7.58 19.60 -5.53
CA THR A 179 7.15 18.22 -5.74
C THR A 179 8.31 17.25 -5.64
N THR A 180 8.04 16.06 -5.08
CA THR A 180 9.07 15.03 -4.85
C THR A 180 9.56 14.35 -6.12
N ASP A 181 9.00 14.67 -7.29
CA ASP A 181 9.43 14.14 -8.59
C ASP A 181 10.67 14.86 -9.16
N SER A 182 11.04 16.02 -8.59
CA SER A 182 12.14 16.85 -9.07
C SER A 182 13.52 16.49 -8.49
N TYR A 183 13.62 15.56 -7.53
CA TYR A 183 14.91 15.08 -7.03
C TYR A 183 15.44 13.90 -7.84
N SER A 184 15.75 14.15 -9.11
CA SER A 184 16.69 13.31 -9.85
C SER A 184 18.11 13.80 -9.56
N THR A 185 18.93 13.03 -8.86
CA THR A 185 20.38 13.28 -8.74
C THR A 185 21.13 12.88 -10.02
N GLN A 186 20.54 13.19 -11.17
CA GLN A 186 21.10 12.94 -12.50
C GLN A 186 20.91 14.20 -13.35
N LEU A 187 21.41 15.34 -12.85
CA LEU A 187 21.43 16.60 -13.59
C LEU A 187 22.64 17.48 -13.20
N VAL A 188 23.83 16.90 -13.05
CA VAL A 188 25.12 17.62 -13.19
C VAL A 188 26.19 16.64 -13.68
N SER A 189 26.23 16.35 -14.99
CA SER A 189 27.45 15.82 -15.64
C SER A 189 27.47 15.99 -17.16
N VAL A 190 26.66 16.88 -17.76
CA VAL A 190 26.66 17.07 -19.23
C VAL A 190 26.75 18.55 -19.61
N LEU A 191 27.36 19.39 -18.78
CA LEU A 191 27.60 20.81 -19.10
C LEU A 191 29.00 21.32 -18.75
N CYS A 192 29.95 20.42 -18.50
CA CYS A 192 31.37 20.75 -18.41
C CYS A 192 32.20 19.68 -19.14
N ASP A 193 32.02 19.54 -20.44
CA ASP A 193 33.01 18.94 -21.34
C ASP A 193 32.85 19.64 -22.71
N GLY A 194 33.06 20.96 -22.68
CA GLY A 194 33.22 21.80 -23.85
C GLY A 194 34.59 22.46 -23.76
N GLU A 195 35.43 22.14 -24.75
CA GLU A 195 36.75 22.71 -25.06
C GLU A 195 37.96 22.17 -24.26
N PHE A 196 38.78 21.34 -24.93
CA PHE A 196 40.10 21.76 -25.41
C PHE A 196 40.72 20.66 -26.31
N SER A 197 40.98 21.01 -27.58
CA SER A 197 42.28 20.84 -28.27
C SER A 197 42.16 20.50 -29.77
N SER A 198 42.36 21.53 -30.58
CA SER A 198 43.30 21.63 -31.72
C SER A 198 43.49 20.44 -32.68
N HIS A 199 43.05 20.63 -33.93
CA HIS A 199 43.93 20.90 -35.08
C HIS A 199 43.22 21.74 -36.14
#